data_AF-A0A6M0FCE5-F1
#
_entry.id   AF-A0A6M0FCE5-F1
#
_cell.length_a   1.000
_cell.length_b   1.000
_cell.length_c   1.000
_cell.angle_alpha   90.00
_cell.angle_beta   90.00
_cell.angle_gamma   90.00
#
_symmetry.space_group_name_H-M   'P 1'
#
loop_
_entity.id
_entity.type
_entity.pdbx_description
1 polymer ?
#
loop_
_entity_poly.entity_id
_entity_poly.type
_entity_poly.pdbx_seq_one_letter_code
_entity_poly.pdbx_strand_id
1 'polypeptide(L)'
;MTIKLEKIVPWGRNIDECISMFDLTPEEKKLKILDCAAGPSSFNYEMTFQRYNVISCDPIYKFNADEIYQRIQATSQNIIDQIKANYDTFVWQNLQSPENLLKVRMAAMEKFLLDFPNGFEQKRYLTAELPKLPFDNHRFDLALCSHFLFLYSEHLSAEFHLESILEMCRVAKQVRIFPLLKLSGEISPLLTPIIEKLTTKGYKAEIKQVTYEFQKGGNQMLQIFV
;
A
#
# COMPACT_ATOMS: atom_id res chain seq x y z
N MET A 1 0.10 20.43 -3.13
CA MET A 1 1.40 20.17 -2.47
C MET A 1 2.00 18.95 -3.12
N THR A 2 3.20 19.06 -3.69
CA THR A 2 3.90 17.93 -4.32
C THR A 2 4.51 17.07 -3.22
N ILE A 3 4.18 15.77 -3.20
CA ILE A 3 4.79 14.82 -2.28
C ILE A 3 6.30 14.80 -2.56
N LYS A 4 7.13 15.05 -1.53
CA LYS A 4 8.57 14.84 -1.64
C LYS A 4 8.84 13.32 -1.59
N LEU A 5 8.75 12.68 -2.76
CA LEU A 5 9.00 11.25 -2.98
C LEU A 5 10.36 10.76 -2.43
N GLU A 6 11.32 11.66 -2.21
CA GLU A 6 12.65 11.36 -1.65
C GLU A 6 12.60 10.66 -0.28
N LYS A 7 11.51 10.81 0.48
CA LYS A 7 11.36 10.19 1.80
C LYS A 7 10.51 8.92 1.81
N ILE A 8 9.84 8.60 0.70
CA ILE A 8 8.97 7.42 0.58
C ILE A 8 9.72 6.37 -0.23
N VAL A 9 9.88 5.19 0.36
CA VAL A 9 10.84 4.20 -0.13
C VAL A 9 10.13 3.17 -1.00
N PRO A 10 10.65 2.86 -2.21
CA PRO A 10 10.07 1.82 -3.06
C PRO A 10 10.33 0.44 -2.44
N TRP A 11 9.32 -0.08 -1.75
CA TRP A 11 9.41 -1.35 -1.02
C TRP A 11 8.16 -2.20 -1.25
N GLY A 12 8.21 -2.95 -2.36
CA GLY A 12 7.12 -3.80 -2.83
C GLY A 12 6.88 -5.02 -1.95
N ARG A 13 5.65 -5.53 -2.03
CA ARG A 13 5.18 -6.74 -1.33
C ARG A 13 4.62 -7.72 -2.36
N ASN A 14 4.52 -8.99 -1.96
CA ASN A 14 3.88 -10.01 -2.80
C ASN A 14 2.37 -10.11 -2.55
N ILE A 15 1.69 -10.90 -3.38
CA ILE A 15 0.24 -11.13 -3.27
C ILE A 15 -0.20 -11.71 -1.92
N ASP A 16 0.58 -12.60 -1.32
CA ASP A 16 0.22 -13.23 -0.04
C ASP A 16 0.26 -12.21 1.10
N GLU A 17 1.30 -11.37 1.15
CA GLU A 17 1.35 -10.23 2.08
C GLU A 17 0.14 -9.32 1.86
N CYS A 18 -0.19 -8.97 0.62
CA CYS A 18 -1.35 -8.12 0.31
C CYS A 18 -2.69 -8.71 0.73
N ILE A 19 -2.92 -10.01 0.48
CA ILE A 19 -4.14 -10.70 0.91
C ILE A 19 -4.25 -10.67 2.43
N SER A 20 -3.16 -10.98 3.16
CA SER A 20 -3.18 -11.01 4.62
C SER A 20 -3.30 -9.62 5.24
N MET A 21 -2.70 -8.57 4.65
CA MET A 21 -2.81 -7.19 5.13
C MET A 21 -4.24 -6.65 5.05
N PHE A 22 -4.98 -7.04 4.01
CA PHE A 22 -6.32 -6.51 3.73
C PHE A 22 -7.44 -7.50 4.00
N ASP A 23 -7.12 -8.71 4.51
CA ASP A 23 -8.06 -9.81 4.73
C ASP A 23 -8.95 -10.07 3.50
N LEU A 24 -8.32 -10.17 2.32
CA LEU A 24 -9.05 -10.36 1.07
C LEU A 24 -9.60 -11.79 0.96
N THR A 25 -10.91 -11.92 0.99
CA THR A 25 -11.58 -13.21 0.80
C THR A 25 -11.48 -13.69 -0.66
N PRO A 26 -11.69 -14.99 -0.95
CA PRO A 26 -11.72 -15.49 -2.33
C PRO A 26 -12.73 -14.79 -3.24
N GLU A 27 -13.87 -14.36 -2.69
CA GLU A 27 -14.88 -13.60 -3.45
C GLU A 27 -14.44 -12.15 -3.67
N GLU A 28 -13.79 -11.53 -2.68
CA GLU A 28 -13.29 -10.15 -2.81
C GLU A 28 -12.18 -10.02 -3.86
N LYS A 29 -11.39 -11.07 -4.10
CA LYS A 29 -10.39 -11.07 -5.19
C LYS A 29 -11.02 -10.86 -6.57
N LYS A 30 -12.30 -11.21 -6.75
CA LYS A 30 -13.04 -11.06 -8.02
C LYS A 30 -13.57 -9.63 -8.24
N LEU A 31 -13.50 -8.77 -7.22
CA LEU A 31 -13.94 -7.38 -7.30
C LEU A 31 -13.07 -6.56 -8.25
N LYS A 32 -13.58 -5.38 -8.66
CA LYS A 32 -12.74 -4.36 -9.30
C LYS A 32 -11.94 -3.64 -8.22
N ILE A 33 -10.65 -3.95 -8.14
CA ILE A 33 -9.77 -3.43 -7.09
C ILE A 33 -8.89 -2.30 -7.65
N LEU A 34 -8.82 -1.21 -6.88
CA LEU A 34 -7.81 -0.17 -7.04
C LEU A 34 -6.75 -0.31 -5.94
N ASP A 35 -5.48 -0.36 -6.32
CA ASP A 35 -4.33 -0.40 -5.42
C ASP A 35 -3.60 0.95 -5.48
N CYS A 36 -3.82 1.79 -4.47
CA CYS A 36 -3.28 3.14 -4.36
C CYS A 36 -1.94 3.16 -3.63
N ALA A 37 -1.02 4.02 -4.10
CA ALA A 37 0.35 4.09 -3.59
C ALA A 37 1.01 2.70 -3.59
N ALA A 38 0.82 1.99 -4.71
CA ALA A 38 1.13 0.58 -4.86
C ALA A 38 2.63 0.28 -4.85
N GLY A 39 3.46 1.25 -5.24
CA GLY A 39 4.90 1.07 -5.42
C GLY A 39 5.24 -0.08 -6.38
N PRO A 40 6.44 -0.66 -6.26
CA PRO A 40 6.88 -1.81 -7.07
C PRO A 40 6.35 -3.15 -6.52
N SER A 41 5.07 -3.23 -6.16
CA SER A 41 4.43 -4.45 -5.65
C SER A 41 4.14 -5.45 -6.78
N SER A 42 4.33 -6.75 -6.55
CA SER A 42 3.89 -7.78 -7.51
C SER A 42 2.39 -8.08 -7.43
N PHE A 43 1.65 -7.46 -6.51
CA PHE A 43 0.22 -7.71 -6.31
C PHE A 43 -0.58 -7.62 -7.62
N ASN A 44 -0.39 -6.56 -8.41
CA ASN A 44 -1.10 -6.39 -9.68
C ASN A 44 -0.77 -7.52 -10.68
N TYR A 45 0.51 -7.79 -10.87
CA TYR A 45 0.99 -8.85 -11.75
C TYR A 45 0.40 -10.21 -11.34
N GLU A 46 0.52 -10.57 -10.06
CA GLU A 46 0.07 -11.87 -9.55
C GLU A 46 -1.46 -12.01 -9.59
N MET A 47 -2.20 -10.94 -9.30
CA MET A 47 -3.66 -10.91 -9.44
C MET A 47 -4.08 -11.05 -10.91
N THR A 48 -3.41 -10.34 -11.82
CA THR A 48 -3.67 -10.41 -13.28
C THR A 48 -3.34 -11.80 -13.83
N PHE A 49 -2.23 -12.40 -13.40
CA PHE A 49 -1.84 -13.76 -13.76
C PHE A 49 -2.93 -14.79 -13.36
N GLN A 50 -3.59 -14.54 -12.22
CA GLN A 50 -4.73 -15.33 -11.74
C GLN A 50 -6.09 -14.90 -12.34
N ARG A 51 -6.09 -14.01 -13.34
CA ARG A 51 -7.28 -13.48 -14.04
C ARG A 51 -8.21 -12.63 -13.19
N TYR A 52 -7.70 -12.01 -12.12
CA TYR A 52 -8.42 -11.01 -11.34
C TYR A 52 -8.22 -9.59 -11.90
N ASN A 53 -9.03 -8.64 -11.44
CA ASN A 53 -9.08 -7.28 -11.98
C ASN A 53 -8.53 -6.25 -10.98
N VAL A 54 -7.27 -5.86 -11.20
CA VAL A 54 -6.57 -4.87 -10.37
C VAL A 54 -5.98 -3.77 -11.24
N ILE A 55 -6.18 -2.53 -10.83
CA ILE A 55 -5.44 -1.36 -11.33
C ILE A 55 -4.57 -0.84 -10.18
N SER A 56 -3.29 -0.61 -10.44
CA SER A 56 -2.37 -0.02 -9.47
C SER A 56 -2.01 1.40 -9.89
N CYS A 57 -2.00 2.32 -8.92
CA CYS A 57 -1.65 3.72 -9.10
C CYS A 57 -0.47 4.08 -8.20
N ASP A 58 0.58 4.64 -8.81
CA ASP A 58 1.71 5.18 -8.07
C ASP A 58 2.45 6.25 -8.88
N PRO A 59 2.90 7.36 -8.26
CA PRO A 59 3.74 8.35 -8.93
C PRO A 59 5.09 7.80 -9.42
N ILE A 60 5.59 6.68 -8.87
CA ILE A 60 6.82 6.03 -9.33
C ILE A 60 6.70 5.51 -10.76
N TYR A 61 5.48 5.25 -11.25
CA TYR A 61 5.25 4.72 -12.60
C TYR A 61 5.51 5.76 -13.70
N LYS A 62 5.94 6.98 -13.36
CA LYS A 62 6.50 7.93 -14.33
C LYS A 62 7.88 7.51 -14.85
N PHE A 63 8.56 6.63 -14.11
CA PHE A 63 9.87 6.10 -14.44
C PHE A 63 9.72 4.77 -15.19
N ASN A 64 10.71 4.43 -16.02
CA ASN A 64 10.78 3.11 -16.65
C ASN A 64 11.28 2.03 -15.67
N ALA A 65 11.20 0.76 -16.09
CA ALA A 65 11.58 -0.38 -15.25
C ALA A 65 13.04 -0.29 -14.74
N ASP A 66 13.99 0.08 -15.60
CA ASP A 66 15.40 0.19 -15.22
C ASP A 66 15.61 1.28 -14.16
N GLU A 67 14.97 2.44 -14.33
CA GLU A 67 15.02 3.54 -13.37
C GLU A 67 14.41 3.15 -12.01
N ILE A 68 13.29 2.41 -12.01
CA ILE A 68 12.69 1.89 -10.78
C ILE A 68 13.61 0.86 -10.13
N TYR A 69 14.21 -0.03 -10.91
CA TYR A 69 15.18 -1.01 -10.42
C TYR A 69 16.38 -0.33 -9.74
N GLN A 70 16.96 0.71 -10.34
CA GLN A 70 18.06 1.46 -9.72
C GLN A 70 17.65 2.07 -8.37
N ARG A 71 16.43 2.59 -8.25
CA ARG A 71 15.91 3.11 -6.98
C ARG A 71 15.77 2.02 -5.92
N ILE A 72 15.25 0.85 -6.29
CA ILE A 72 15.15 -0.30 -5.40
C ILE A 72 16.54 -0.71 -4.91
N GLN A 73 17.50 -0.86 -5.81
CA GLN A 73 18.89 -1.22 -5.45
C GLN A 73 19.52 -0.20 -4.50
N ALA A 74 19.30 1.09 -4.75
CA ALA A 74 19.83 2.16 -3.92
C ALA A 74 19.26 2.17 -2.49
N THR A 75 18.04 1.67 -2.27
CA THR A 75 17.37 1.74 -0.96
C THR A 75 17.33 0.41 -0.20
N SER A 76 17.35 -0.73 -0.89
CA SER A 76 17.07 -2.05 -0.29
C SER A 76 18.00 -2.40 0.86
N GLN A 77 19.32 -2.21 0.69
CA GLN A 77 20.29 -2.55 1.72
C GLN A 77 20.10 -1.68 2.98
N ASN A 78 19.87 -0.38 2.79
CA ASN A 78 19.65 0.55 3.89
C ASN A 78 18.39 0.18 4.70
N ILE A 79 17.29 -0.21 4.03
CA ILE A 79 16.08 -0.70 4.71
C ILE A 79 16.39 -1.94 5.54
N ILE A 80 17.11 -2.90 4.99
CA ILE A 80 17.45 -4.14 5.71
C ILE A 80 18.37 -3.87 6.89
N ASP A 81 19.33 -2.96 6.75
CA ASP A 81 20.21 -2.57 7.86
C ASP A 81 19.42 -1.90 8.99
N GLN A 82 18.44 -1.04 8.66
CA GLN A 82 17.53 -0.46 9.64
C GLN A 82 16.65 -1.53 10.32
N ILE A 83 16.16 -2.51 9.56
CA ILE A 83 15.39 -3.63 10.11
C ILE A 83 16.24 -4.47 11.06
N LYS A 84 17.50 -4.75 10.72
CA LYS A 84 18.46 -5.45 11.60
C LYS A 84 18.74 -4.66 12.87
N ALA A 85 18.93 -3.34 12.76
CA ALA A 85 19.16 -2.48 13.91
C ALA A 85 17.95 -2.43 14.86
N ASN A 86 16.74 -2.65 14.33
CA ASN A 86 15.48 -2.65 15.08
C ASN A 86 14.83 -4.03 15.13
N TYR A 87 15.64 -5.10 15.13
CA TYR A 87 15.19 -6.50 14.98
C TYR A 87 14.03 -6.87 15.91
N ASP A 88 14.09 -6.43 17.17
CA ASP A 88 13.11 -6.72 18.22
C ASP A 88 11.80 -5.94 18.07
N THR A 89 11.67 -5.05 17.08
CA THR A 89 10.42 -4.36 16.77
C THR A 89 9.57 -5.12 15.73
N PHE A 90 10.10 -6.23 15.20
CA PHE A 90 9.45 -7.04 14.17
C PHE A 90 9.06 -8.44 14.65
N VAL A 91 8.18 -9.07 13.87
CA VAL A 91 7.61 -10.41 14.07
C VAL A 91 8.18 -11.32 12.97
N TRP A 92 8.90 -12.37 13.37
CA TRP A 92 9.73 -13.18 12.48
C TRP A 92 9.17 -14.58 12.20
N GLN A 93 7.99 -14.92 12.70
CA GLN A 93 7.39 -16.26 12.59
C GLN A 93 7.26 -16.71 11.13
N ASN A 94 6.81 -15.82 10.23
CA ASN A 94 6.60 -16.14 8.81
C ASN A 94 7.84 -15.85 7.94
N LEU A 95 8.56 -14.76 8.24
CA LEU A 95 9.67 -14.27 7.42
C LEU A 95 11.03 -14.80 7.88
N GLN A 96 11.14 -15.36 9.07
CA GLN A 96 12.30 -16.03 9.68
C GLN A 96 13.53 -15.15 9.94
N SER A 97 13.96 -14.33 8.98
CA SER A 97 15.11 -13.44 9.14
C SER A 97 15.05 -12.21 8.21
N PRO A 98 15.81 -11.14 8.50
CA PRO A 98 15.97 -10.00 7.61
C PRO A 98 16.47 -10.37 6.20
N GLU A 99 17.33 -11.37 6.09
CA GLU A 99 17.84 -11.86 4.80
C GLU A 99 16.74 -12.54 3.98
N ASN A 100 15.91 -13.36 4.62
CA ASN A 100 14.78 -14.00 3.95
C ASN A 100 13.70 -12.97 3.59
N LEU A 101 13.47 -11.96 4.43
CA LEU A 101 12.63 -10.81 4.09
C LEU A 101 13.13 -10.09 2.82
N LEU A 102 14.42 -9.78 2.75
CA LEU A 102 15.01 -9.16 1.56
C LEU A 102 14.77 -10.03 0.33
N LYS A 103 15.07 -11.33 0.43
CA LYS A 103 14.86 -12.28 -0.67
C LYS A 103 13.41 -12.30 -1.16
N VAL A 104 12.45 -12.38 -0.25
CA VAL A 104 11.01 -12.42 -0.57
C VAL A 104 10.57 -11.13 -1.26
N ARG A 105 10.94 -9.97 -0.73
CA ARG A 105 10.53 -8.66 -1.29
C ARG A 105 11.25 -8.32 -2.59
N MET A 106 12.52 -8.70 -2.74
CA MET A 106 13.24 -8.57 -4.01
C MET A 106 12.58 -9.43 -5.10
N ALA A 107 12.23 -10.69 -4.81
CA ALA A 107 11.54 -11.53 -5.78
C ALA A 107 10.16 -10.97 -6.19
N ALA A 108 9.44 -10.32 -5.27
CA ALA A 108 8.20 -9.60 -5.60
C ALA A 108 8.48 -8.41 -6.53
N MET A 109 9.44 -7.55 -6.18
CA MET A 109 9.77 -6.39 -6.99
C MET A 109 10.33 -6.78 -8.38
N GLU A 110 11.08 -7.88 -8.49
CA GLU A 110 11.55 -8.43 -9.77
C GLU A 110 10.39 -8.86 -10.66
N LYS A 111 9.38 -9.57 -10.12
CA LYS A 111 8.15 -9.91 -10.86
C LYS A 111 7.44 -8.64 -11.36
N PHE A 112 7.32 -7.63 -10.51
CA PHE A 112 6.78 -6.33 -10.90
C PHE A 112 7.57 -5.71 -12.04
N LEU A 113 8.90 -5.63 -11.94
CA LEU A 113 9.76 -5.01 -12.95
C LEU A 113 9.67 -5.70 -14.32
N LEU A 114 9.57 -7.03 -14.33
CA LEU A 114 9.40 -7.82 -15.55
C LEU A 114 8.03 -7.58 -16.22
N ASP A 115 6.97 -7.43 -15.41
CA ASP A 115 5.61 -7.20 -15.90
C ASP A 115 5.34 -5.74 -16.27
N PHE A 116 6.00 -4.79 -15.60
CA PHE A 116 5.67 -3.37 -15.60
C PHE A 116 5.56 -2.76 -17.00
N PRO A 117 6.50 -2.98 -17.95
CA PRO A 117 6.37 -2.41 -19.30
C PRO A 117 5.07 -2.81 -20.00
N ASN A 118 4.74 -4.11 -19.98
CA ASN A 118 3.53 -4.63 -20.61
C ASN A 118 2.27 -4.18 -19.85
N GLY A 119 2.29 -4.23 -18.52
CA GLY A 119 1.18 -3.80 -17.69
C GLY A 119 0.88 -2.31 -17.79
N PHE A 120 1.90 -1.49 -18.03
CA PHE A 120 1.77 -0.05 -18.24
C PHE A 120 1.06 0.24 -19.56
N GLU A 121 1.46 -0.40 -20.66
CA GLU A 121 0.76 -0.30 -21.96
C GLU A 121 -0.70 -0.77 -21.88
N GLN A 122 -0.96 -1.81 -21.07
CA GLN A 122 -2.29 -2.34 -20.80
C GLN A 122 -3.12 -1.48 -19.83
N LYS A 123 -2.57 -0.38 -19.32
CA LYS A 123 -3.22 0.52 -18.32
C LYS A 123 -3.56 -0.17 -17.00
N ARG A 124 -2.85 -1.25 -16.65
CA ARG A 124 -2.91 -1.88 -15.31
C ARG A 124 -2.10 -1.10 -14.29
N TYR A 125 -1.01 -0.47 -14.72
CA TYR A 125 -0.22 0.47 -13.93
C TYR A 125 -0.46 1.89 -14.45
N LEU A 126 -0.84 2.82 -13.57
CA LEU A 126 -1.13 4.21 -13.93
C LEU A 126 -0.33 5.19 -13.08
N THR A 127 0.31 6.15 -13.75
CA THR A 127 1.00 7.27 -13.09
C THR A 127 -0.05 8.22 -12.49
N ALA A 128 -0.43 7.94 -11.24
CA ALA A 128 -1.39 8.73 -10.48
C ALA A 128 -0.99 8.74 -9.00
N GLU A 129 -1.39 9.78 -8.28
CA GLU A 129 -1.04 9.97 -6.88
C GLU A 129 -2.22 10.46 -6.06
N LEU A 130 -2.28 10.06 -4.80
CA LEU A 130 -3.21 10.66 -3.86
C LEU A 130 -2.80 12.11 -3.57
N PRO A 131 -3.75 13.06 -3.40
CA PRO A 131 -5.19 12.86 -3.26
C PRO A 131 -5.98 13.08 -4.56
N LYS A 132 -5.41 12.82 -5.75
CA LYS A 132 -6.11 13.06 -7.03
C LYS A 132 -5.98 11.86 -7.97
N LEU A 133 -7.05 11.08 -8.07
CA LEU A 133 -7.10 9.88 -8.89
C LEU A 133 -7.87 10.13 -10.20
N PRO A 134 -7.37 9.65 -11.35
CA PRO A 134 -7.93 9.93 -12.66
C PRO A 134 -9.12 9.00 -13.00
N PHE A 135 -10.04 8.82 -12.06
CA PHE A 135 -11.19 7.92 -12.22
C PHE A 135 -12.51 8.63 -11.90
N ASP A 136 -13.57 8.16 -12.52
CA ASP A 136 -14.94 8.55 -12.21
C ASP A 136 -15.36 8.05 -10.82
N ASN A 137 -16.44 8.63 -10.30
CA ASN A 137 -17.01 8.21 -9.02
C ASN A 137 -17.47 6.74 -9.08
N HIS A 138 -17.28 6.00 -7.98
CA HIS A 138 -17.72 4.61 -7.81
C HIS A 138 -17.26 3.64 -8.92
N ARG A 139 -16.10 3.91 -9.53
CA ARG A 139 -15.50 3.06 -10.57
C ARG A 139 -15.09 1.68 -10.05
N PHE A 140 -14.71 1.60 -8.78
CA PHE A 140 -14.19 0.39 -8.13
C PHE A 140 -15.12 -0.10 -7.04
N ASP A 141 -15.03 -1.39 -6.74
CA ASP A 141 -15.74 -1.96 -5.59
C ASP A 141 -14.88 -1.79 -4.33
N LEU A 142 -13.54 -1.90 -4.46
CA LEU A 142 -12.59 -1.85 -3.35
C LEU A 142 -11.35 -1.03 -3.72
N ALA A 143 -10.98 -0.06 -2.89
CA ALA A 143 -9.69 0.62 -2.95
C ALA A 143 -8.80 0.23 -1.77
N LEU A 144 -7.55 -0.10 -2.04
CA LEU A 144 -6.54 -0.50 -1.08
C LEU A 144 -5.46 0.59 -1.03
N CYS A 145 -4.96 0.91 0.15
CA CYS A 145 -3.75 1.70 0.31
C CYS A 145 -2.90 1.04 1.38
N SER A 146 -1.73 0.53 0.98
CA SER A 146 -0.83 -0.11 1.94
C SER A 146 0.04 0.94 2.65
N HIS A 147 1.32 0.64 2.84
CA HIS A 147 2.30 1.30 3.72
C HIS A 147 2.67 2.73 3.25
N PHE A 148 1.69 3.63 3.22
CA PHE A 148 1.82 5.00 2.77
C PHE A 148 1.20 6.01 3.75
N LEU A 149 -0.12 6.02 3.94
CA LEU A 149 -0.79 7.08 4.72
C LEU A 149 -0.28 7.14 6.18
N PHE A 150 -0.81 6.29 7.06
CA PHE A 150 -0.48 6.37 8.49
C PHE A 150 1.00 6.07 8.80
N LEU A 151 1.66 5.27 7.96
CA LEU A 151 3.09 4.99 8.10
C LEU A 151 3.94 6.26 8.02
N TYR A 152 3.57 7.18 7.12
CA TYR A 152 4.28 8.43 6.89
C TYR A 152 3.58 9.63 7.54
N SER A 153 2.90 9.45 8.68
CA SER A 153 2.21 10.55 9.38
C SER A 153 3.10 11.71 9.83
N GLU A 154 4.41 11.50 9.94
CA GLU A 154 5.38 12.57 10.24
C GLU A 154 5.77 13.40 8.99
N HIS A 155 5.39 12.92 7.81
CA HIS A 155 5.70 13.54 6.52
C HIS A 155 4.47 14.02 5.75
N LEU A 156 3.29 13.48 6.08
CA LEU A 156 2.01 13.79 5.44
C LEU A 156 1.09 14.50 6.43
N SER A 157 0.53 15.65 6.04
CA SER A 157 -0.35 16.42 6.93
C SER A 157 -1.70 15.72 7.16
N ALA A 158 -2.41 16.11 8.22
CA ALA A 158 -3.76 15.60 8.49
C ALA A 158 -4.74 15.90 7.34
N GLU A 159 -4.58 17.05 6.69
CA GLU A 159 -5.37 17.46 5.51
C GLU A 159 -5.10 16.53 4.34
N PHE A 160 -3.83 16.22 4.06
CA PHE A 160 -3.47 15.28 3.00
C PHE A 160 -4.07 13.90 3.24
N HIS A 161 -4.03 13.40 4.49
CA HIS A 161 -4.65 12.11 4.82
C HIS A 161 -6.16 12.14 4.55
N LEU A 162 -6.86 13.16 5.03
CA LEU A 162 -8.30 13.27 4.83
C LEU A 162 -8.66 13.38 3.36
N GLU A 163 -8.00 14.25 2.60
CA GLU A 163 -8.23 14.41 1.16
C GLU A 163 -7.97 13.11 0.40
N SER A 164 -6.89 12.40 0.73
CA SER A 164 -6.54 11.12 0.10
C SER A 164 -7.61 10.06 0.36
N ILE A 165 -8.07 9.95 1.60
CA ILE A 165 -9.08 8.96 1.98
C ILE A 165 -10.43 9.29 1.33
N LEU A 166 -10.82 10.56 1.33
CA LEU A 166 -12.05 10.99 0.65
C LEU A 166 -11.98 10.75 -0.86
N GLU A 167 -10.81 10.93 -1.48
CA GLU A 167 -10.62 10.61 -2.89
C GLU A 167 -10.75 9.11 -3.16
N MET A 168 -10.21 8.26 -2.28
CA MET A 168 -10.41 6.80 -2.37
C MET A 168 -11.89 6.43 -2.21
N CYS A 169 -12.60 7.04 -1.25
CA CYS A 169 -14.04 6.86 -1.07
C CYS A 169 -14.85 7.36 -2.27
N ARG A 170 -14.40 8.41 -2.96
CA ARG A 170 -15.06 8.91 -4.17
C ARG A 170 -15.06 7.85 -5.28
N VAL A 171 -13.94 7.17 -5.47
CA VAL A 171 -13.75 6.22 -6.58
C VAL A 171 -14.16 4.78 -6.27
N ALA A 172 -14.30 4.40 -4.98
CA ALA A 172 -14.59 3.04 -4.56
C ALA A 172 -15.72 2.94 -3.53
N LYS A 173 -16.44 1.81 -3.50
CA LYS A 173 -17.51 1.54 -2.50
C LYS A 173 -16.97 1.21 -1.11
N GLN A 174 -15.78 0.62 -1.06
CA GLN A 174 -15.08 0.33 0.19
C GLN A 174 -13.61 0.75 0.06
N VAL A 175 -13.05 1.27 1.16
CA VAL A 175 -11.62 1.59 1.28
C VAL A 175 -11.00 0.74 2.40
N ARG A 176 -9.80 0.21 2.19
CA ARG A 176 -8.97 -0.44 3.22
C ARG A 176 -7.58 0.18 3.27
N ILE A 177 -7.13 0.54 4.47
CA ILE A 177 -5.83 1.21 4.69
C ILE A 177 -5.04 0.42 5.73
N PHE A 178 -3.79 0.10 5.41
CA PHE A 178 -2.91 -0.69 6.28
C PHE A 178 -1.45 -0.23 6.16
N PRO A 179 -0.66 -0.17 7.23
CA PRO A 179 -1.04 -0.33 8.64
C PRO A 179 -1.61 0.98 9.20
N LEU A 180 -1.97 0.96 10.48
CA LEU A 180 -2.40 2.15 11.23
C LEU A 180 -1.31 2.72 12.15
N LEU A 181 -0.07 2.26 11.97
CA LEU A 181 1.12 2.67 12.71
C LEU A 181 1.96 3.67 11.92
N LYS A 182 2.76 4.47 12.63
CA LYS A 182 3.90 5.22 12.08
C LYS A 182 5.14 4.33 11.93
N LEU A 183 6.17 4.84 11.27
CA LEU A 183 7.49 4.20 11.18
C LEU A 183 8.07 3.79 12.55
N SER A 184 7.81 4.57 13.62
CA SER A 184 8.24 4.26 14.99
C SER A 184 7.57 3.04 15.62
N GLY A 185 6.49 2.52 15.01
CA GLY A 185 5.70 1.38 15.53
C GLY A 185 4.55 1.79 16.44
N GLU A 186 4.40 3.07 16.72
CA GLU A 186 3.27 3.62 17.48
C GLU A 186 2.06 3.84 16.57
N ILE A 187 0.84 3.70 17.10
CA ILE A 187 -0.39 4.07 16.39
C ILE A 187 -0.28 5.52 15.92
N SER A 188 -0.67 5.78 14.67
CA SER A 188 -0.64 7.13 14.14
C SER A 188 -1.54 8.06 14.97
N PRO A 189 -1.03 9.22 15.42
CA PRO A 189 -1.85 10.21 16.13
C PRO A 189 -2.93 10.81 15.22
N LEU A 190 -2.83 10.62 13.91
CA LEU A 190 -3.83 11.07 12.93
C LEU A 190 -5.01 10.10 12.81
N LEU A 191 -4.90 8.86 13.30
CA LEU A 191 -5.94 7.85 13.13
C LEU A 191 -7.29 8.28 13.70
N THR A 192 -7.35 8.61 14.99
CA THR A 192 -8.59 9.00 15.66
C THR A 192 -9.19 10.28 15.07
N PRO A 193 -8.43 11.39 14.89
CA PRO A 193 -8.98 12.60 14.26
C PRO A 193 -9.51 12.36 12.85
N ILE A 194 -8.91 11.45 12.07
CA ILE A 194 -9.38 11.11 10.73
C ILE A 194 -10.69 10.34 10.79
N ILE A 195 -10.80 9.33 11.66
CA ILE A 195 -12.05 8.55 11.84
C ILE A 195 -13.21 9.46 12.27
N GLU A 196 -12.97 10.40 13.18
CA GLU A 196 -13.99 11.36 13.63
C GLU A 196 -14.47 12.27 12.48
N LYS A 197 -13.54 12.78 11.67
CA LYS A 197 -13.87 13.61 10.50
C LYS A 197 -14.62 12.83 9.42
N LEU A 198 -14.27 11.57 9.19
CA LEU A 198 -14.99 10.68 8.26
C LEU A 198 -16.41 10.41 8.75
N THR A 199 -16.57 10.09 10.03
CA THR A 199 -17.88 9.86 10.66
C THR A 199 -18.77 11.10 10.56
N THR A 200 -18.23 12.29 10.81
CA THR A 200 -18.95 13.57 10.68
C THR A 200 -19.42 13.82 9.24
N LYS A 201 -18.71 13.26 8.24
CA LYS A 201 -19.08 13.33 6.83
C LYS A 201 -20.05 12.22 6.39
N GLY A 202 -20.48 11.35 7.31
CA GLY A 202 -21.45 10.29 7.05
C GLY A 202 -20.84 8.94 6.64
N TYR A 203 -19.51 8.81 6.63
CA TYR A 203 -18.86 7.53 6.34
C TYR A 203 -18.85 6.63 7.58
N LYS A 204 -19.01 5.33 7.36
CA LYS A 204 -18.78 4.32 8.41
C LYS A 204 -17.31 3.90 8.36
N ALA A 205 -16.58 4.08 9.46
CA ALA A 205 -15.16 3.72 9.56
C ALA A 205 -14.93 2.74 10.73
N GLU A 206 -14.26 1.62 10.45
CA GLU A 206 -14.05 0.52 11.42
C GLU A 206 -12.59 0.07 11.40
N ILE A 207 -12.02 -0.16 12.59
CA ILE A 207 -10.70 -0.79 12.71
C ILE A 207 -10.91 -2.30 12.79
N LYS A 208 -10.23 -3.04 11.92
CA LYS A 208 -10.26 -4.50 11.90
C LYS A 208 -8.86 -5.06 12.07
N GLN A 209 -8.73 -6.02 12.99
CA GLN A 209 -7.50 -6.81 13.13
C GLN A 209 -7.38 -7.80 11.97
N VAL A 210 -6.16 -8.00 11.47
CA VAL A 210 -5.83 -8.90 10.35
C VAL A 210 -4.76 -9.90 10.75
N THR A 211 -4.56 -10.92 9.92
CA THR A 211 -3.60 -12.00 10.20
C THR A 211 -2.15 -11.63 9.87
N TYR A 212 -1.95 -10.56 9.08
CA TYR A 212 -0.61 -10.05 8.81
C TYR A 212 -0.07 -9.25 9.99
N GLU A 213 1.11 -9.63 10.45
CA GLU A 213 1.89 -8.84 11.39
C GLU A 213 3.37 -8.98 11.03
N PHE A 214 4.00 -7.87 10.64
CA PHE A 214 5.44 -7.81 10.44
C PHE A 214 6.08 -6.85 11.44
N GLN A 215 5.59 -5.62 11.51
CA GLN A 215 5.91 -4.71 12.61
C GLN A 215 5.03 -5.07 13.80
N LYS A 216 5.59 -5.19 15.01
CA LYS A 216 4.84 -5.52 16.23
C LYS A 216 3.69 -4.52 16.43
N GLY A 217 2.48 -5.03 16.64
CA GLY A 217 1.24 -4.24 16.75
C GLY A 217 0.71 -3.71 15.41
N GLY A 218 1.43 -3.92 14.31
CA GLY A 218 1.05 -3.53 12.96
C GLY A 218 0.17 -4.59 12.32
N ASN A 219 -0.94 -4.95 12.98
CA ASN A 219 -1.85 -6.02 12.57
C ASN A 219 -3.30 -5.53 12.47
N GLN A 220 -3.49 -4.23 12.21
CA GLN A 220 -4.81 -3.62 12.07
C GLN A 220 -4.89 -2.84 10.76
N MET A 221 -6.07 -2.89 10.14
CA MET A 221 -6.45 -2.05 9.00
C MET A 221 -7.66 -1.18 9.36
N LEU A 222 -7.77 -0.04 8.68
CA LEU A 222 -8.97 0.79 8.69
C LEU A 222 -9.83 0.41 7.49
N GLN A 223 -11.09 0.08 7.73
CA GLN A 223 -12.11 -0.13 6.70
C GLN A 223 -13.07 1.04 6.69
N ILE A 224 -13.41 1.54 5.50
CA ILE A 224 -14.35 2.65 5.34
C ILE A 224 -15.39 2.24 4.30
N PHE A 225 -16.66 2.48 4.61
CA PHE A 225 -17.81 2.18 3.76
C PHE A 225 -18.48 3.48 3.32
N VAL A 226 -18.77 3.56 2.01
CA VAL A 226 -19.37 4.69 1.30
C VAL A 226 -20.85 4.46 1.07
#